data_AF-A0AAX1BK32-F1
#
_entry.id   AF-A0AAX1BK32-F1
#
_cell.length_a   1.000
_cell.length_b   1.000
_cell.length_c   1.000
_cell.angle_alpha   90.00
_cell.angle_beta   90.00
_cell.angle_gamma   90.00
#
_symmetry.space_group_name_H-M   'P 1'
#
loop_
_entity.id
_entity.type
_entity.pdbx_description
1 polymer ?
#
loop_
_entity_poly.entity_id
_entity_poly.type
_entity_poly.pdbx_seq_one_letter_code
_entity_poly.pdbx_strand_id
1 'polypeptide(L)'
;MENPELQNLTDYSPSDAPWDAHRSASDDVGGIYLLAAEYERYGARMASCGGLLRFGWSTLKETGETRLRLREAHFCRVRHCPVCQWRRSLMWQARFYQSLPRIVADYPDARWMF
;
A
#
# COMPACT_ATOMS: atom_id res chain seq x y z
N MET A 1 17.95 13.67 8.48
CA MET A 1 18.71 13.82 7.22
C MET A 1 17.66 13.95 6.13
N GLU A 2 17.33 15.19 5.75
CA GLU A 2 16.54 15.44 4.56
C GLU A 2 17.54 15.56 3.40
N ASN A 3 17.45 14.67 2.42
CA ASN A 3 18.19 14.80 1.17
C ASN A 3 17.24 15.43 0.14
N PRO A 4 17.45 16.69 -0.27
CA PRO A 4 16.55 17.39 -1.19
C PRO A 4 16.47 16.78 -2.59
N GLU A 5 17.35 15.83 -2.95
CA GLU A 5 17.31 15.15 -4.26
C GLU A 5 16.41 13.90 -4.30
N LEU A 6 15.89 13.44 -3.16
CA LEU A 6 15.11 12.19 -3.09
C LEU A 6 13.67 12.51 -2.70
N GLN A 7 12.81 12.70 -3.70
CA GLN A 7 11.42 13.16 -3.53
C GLN A 7 10.40 12.02 -3.60
N ASN A 8 10.70 10.95 -4.35
CA ASN A 8 9.84 9.79 -4.56
C ASN A 8 10.50 8.50 -4.08
N LEU A 9 9.72 7.43 -3.87
CA LEU A 9 10.31 6.13 -3.54
C LEU A 9 11.06 5.51 -4.71
N THR A 10 10.66 5.80 -5.95
CA THR A 10 11.42 5.38 -7.14
C THR A 10 12.86 5.86 -7.16
N ASP A 11 13.16 6.97 -6.48
CA ASP A 11 14.51 7.52 -6.39
C ASP A 11 15.42 6.61 -5.53
N TYR A 12 14.83 5.79 -4.66
CA TYR A 12 15.51 4.76 -3.87
C TYR A 12 15.42 3.37 -4.50
N SER A 13 14.26 3.01 -5.05
CA SER A 13 14.02 1.70 -5.66
C SER A 13 13.02 1.77 -6.82
N PRO A 14 13.41 1.43 -8.06
CA PRO A 14 12.50 1.44 -9.20
C PRO A 14 11.26 0.55 -9.03
N SER A 15 11.34 -0.48 -8.19
CA SER A 15 10.21 -1.38 -7.90
C SER A 15 9.12 -0.75 -7.05
N ASP A 16 9.37 0.39 -6.42
CA ASP A 16 8.41 1.12 -5.59
C ASP A 16 7.54 2.11 -6.37
N ALA A 17 7.66 2.17 -7.71
CA ALA A 17 6.81 2.99 -8.59
C ALA A 17 5.29 2.89 -8.33
N PRO A 18 4.71 1.70 -8.00
CA PRO A 18 3.29 1.63 -7.65
C PRO A 18 2.93 2.48 -6.43
N TRP A 19 3.84 2.64 -5.48
CA TRP A 19 3.60 3.49 -4.32
C TRP A 19 3.42 4.94 -4.73
N ASP A 20 4.33 5.48 -5.53
CA ASP A 20 4.31 6.88 -5.97
C ASP A 20 3.05 7.19 -6.79
N ALA A 21 2.64 6.26 -7.67
CA ALA A 21 1.39 6.37 -8.41
C ALA A 21 0.15 6.43 -7.48
N HIS A 22 0.07 5.56 -6.48
CA HIS A 22 -1.04 5.57 -5.52
C HIS A 22 -1.00 6.76 -4.57
N ARG A 23 0.19 7.25 -4.22
CA ARG A 23 0.38 8.47 -3.42
C ARG A 23 -0.11 9.69 -4.19
N SER A 24 0.31 9.86 -5.44
CA SER A 24 -0.15 10.93 -6.33
C SER A 24 -1.69 10.94 -6.46
N ALA A 25 -2.30 9.80 -6.78
CA ALA A 25 -3.77 9.70 -6.83
C ALA A 25 -4.44 10.03 -5.47
N SER A 26 -3.77 9.75 -4.35
CA SER A 26 -4.25 10.12 -3.02
C SER A 26 -4.13 11.62 -2.73
N ASP A 27 -3.17 12.31 -3.34
CA ASP A 27 -3.09 13.76 -3.29
C ASP A 27 -4.23 14.39 -4.10
N ASP A 28 -4.51 13.87 -5.29
CA ASP A 28 -5.64 14.33 -6.13
C ASP A 28 -6.99 14.21 -5.41
N VAL A 29 -7.29 13.02 -4.86
CA VAL A 29 -8.54 12.80 -4.10
C VAL A 29 -8.57 13.65 -2.83
N GLY A 30 -7.41 13.87 -2.20
CA GLY A 30 -7.28 14.78 -1.07
C GLY A 30 -7.65 16.21 -1.46
N GLY A 31 -7.16 16.68 -2.60
CA GLY A 31 -7.49 17.99 -3.17
C GLY A 31 -8.99 18.14 -3.44
N ILE A 32 -9.65 17.12 -3.99
CA ILE A 32 -11.11 17.13 -4.19
C ILE A 32 -11.86 17.30 -2.87
N TYR A 33 -11.46 16.60 -1.80
CA TYR A 33 -12.09 16.77 -0.49
C TYR A 33 -11.92 18.16 0.10
N LEU A 34 -10.80 18.84 -0.18
CA LEU A 34 -10.55 20.20 0.32
C LEU A 34 -11.43 21.25 -0.36
N LEU A 35 -12.06 20.94 -1.51
CA LEU A 35 -12.96 21.88 -2.19
C LEU A 35 -14.28 22.13 -1.46
N ALA A 36 -14.65 21.24 -0.52
CA ALA A 36 -15.87 21.36 0.26
C ALA A 36 -15.53 21.37 1.76
N ALA A 37 -15.91 22.44 2.45
CA ALA A 37 -15.58 22.66 3.86
C ALA A 37 -16.01 21.49 4.77
N GLU A 38 -17.11 20.82 4.44
CA GLU A 38 -17.60 19.64 5.18
C GLU A 38 -16.64 18.42 5.13
N TYR A 39 -15.74 18.36 4.14
CA TYR A 39 -14.80 17.24 3.96
C TYR A 39 -13.33 17.62 4.18
N GLU A 40 -13.04 18.85 4.62
CA GLU A 40 -11.66 19.33 4.82
C GLU A 40 -10.83 18.37 5.69
N ARG A 41 -11.44 17.82 6.74
CA ARG A 41 -10.81 16.83 7.62
C ARG A 41 -10.34 15.56 6.89
N TYR A 42 -11.05 15.13 5.84
CA TYR A 42 -10.64 13.98 5.05
C TYR A 42 -9.44 14.33 4.16
N GLY A 43 -9.46 15.50 3.52
CA GLY A 43 -8.32 16.02 2.76
C GLY A 43 -7.05 16.11 3.60
N ALA A 44 -7.14 16.74 4.78
CA ALA A 44 -6.02 16.89 5.71
C ALA A 44 -5.41 15.54 6.15
N ARG A 45 -6.26 14.53 6.44
CA ARG A 45 -5.78 13.18 6.78
C ARG A 45 -5.14 12.46 5.59
N MET A 46 -5.64 12.70 4.37
CA MET A 46 -5.08 12.09 3.17
C MET A 46 -3.71 12.68 2.82
N ALA A 47 -3.48 13.97 3.10
CA ALA A 47 -2.17 14.61 2.95
C ALA A 47 -1.10 13.94 3.83
N SER A 48 -1.44 13.54 5.06
CA SER A 48 -0.50 12.86 5.96
C SER A 48 -0.42 11.33 5.74
N CYS A 49 -1.19 10.76 4.81
CA CYS A 49 -1.26 9.31 4.62
C CYS A 49 0.04 8.76 4.02
N GLY A 50 0.63 7.75 4.68
CA GLY A 50 1.89 7.17 4.21
C GLY A 50 3.09 8.13 4.32
N GLY A 51 2.95 9.25 5.05
CA GLY A 51 4.04 10.23 5.23
C GLY A 51 5.22 9.70 6.04
N LEU A 52 5.08 8.54 6.70
CA LEU A 52 6.19 7.81 7.32
C LEU A 52 6.16 6.36 6.87
N LEU A 53 7.28 5.90 6.30
CA LEU A 53 7.53 4.52 5.93
C LEU A 53 8.81 4.04 6.60
N ARG A 54 8.69 3.00 7.43
CA ARG A 54 9.84 2.36 8.05
C ARG A 54 10.11 1.04 7.38
N PHE A 55 11.29 0.94 6.83
CA PHE A 55 11.78 -0.25 6.20
C PHE A 55 12.73 -1.00 7.13
N GLY A 56 12.77 -2.33 6.97
CA GLY A 56 13.71 -3.17 7.68
C GLY A 56 14.14 -4.33 6.80
N TRP A 57 15.39 -4.76 6.99
CA TRP A 57 15.94 -5.92 6.29
C TRP A 57 15.17 -7.19 6.66
N SER A 58 14.98 -8.05 5.67
CA SER A 58 14.34 -9.36 5.81
C SER A 58 15.07 -10.36 4.93
N THR A 59 15.67 -11.36 5.55
CA THR A 59 16.30 -12.48 4.84
C THR A 59 15.27 -13.57 4.58
N LEU A 60 15.12 -14.01 3.33
CA LEU A 60 14.32 -15.19 3.03
C LEU A 60 15.11 -16.43 3.40
N LYS A 61 14.50 -17.29 4.22
CA LYS A 61 15.13 -18.54 4.66
C LYS A 61 15.37 -19.52 3.51
N GLU A 62 14.55 -19.47 2.47
CA GLU A 62 14.58 -20.40 1.34
C GLU A 62 15.69 -20.06 0.33
N THR A 63 15.93 -18.76 0.07
CA THR A 63 16.90 -18.32 -0.94
C THR A 63 18.16 -17.68 -0.37
N GLY A 64 18.17 -17.35 0.93
CA GLY A 64 19.27 -16.59 1.57
C GLY A 64 19.33 -15.12 1.17
N GLU A 65 18.52 -14.68 0.22
CA GLU A 65 18.48 -13.28 -0.22
C GLU A 65 17.92 -12.37 0.88
N THR A 66 18.61 -11.25 1.10
CA THR A 66 18.15 -10.21 2.02
C THR A 66 17.50 -9.09 1.22
N ARG A 67 16.25 -8.78 1.55
CA ARG A 67 15.46 -7.74 0.89
C ARG A 67 15.03 -6.69 1.90
N LEU A 68 14.98 -5.45 1.47
CA LEU A 68 14.35 -4.40 2.27
C LEU A 68 12.83 -4.56 2.19
N ARG A 69 12.14 -4.59 3.34
CA ARG A 69 10.67 -4.71 3.40
C ARG A 69 10.07 -3.61 4.26
N LEU A 70 8.92 -3.11 3.83
CA LEU A 70 8.12 -2.17 4.61
C LEU A 70 7.61 -2.86 5.88
N ARG A 71 8.01 -2.35 7.05
CA ARG A 71 7.65 -2.86 8.38
C ARG A 71 6.51 -2.07 8.99
N GLU A 72 6.55 -0.76 8.85
CA GLU A 72 5.54 0.14 9.42
C GLU A 72 5.20 1.25 8.43
N ALA A 73 3.92 1.57 8.36
CA ALA A 73 3.40 2.70 7.60
C ALA A 73 2.15 3.25 8.29
N HIS A 74 1.99 4.57 8.26
CA HIS A 74 0.86 5.25 8.89
C HIS A 74 -0.21 5.57 7.85
N PHE A 75 -1.32 4.84 7.90
CA PHE A 75 -2.40 4.99 6.92
C PHE A 75 -3.56 5.81 7.48
N CYS A 76 -4.09 6.72 6.66
CA CYS A 76 -5.21 7.57 7.08
C CYS A 76 -6.52 6.80 7.25
N ARG A 77 -6.73 5.68 6.55
CA ARG A 77 -7.97 4.88 6.54
C ARG A 77 -9.22 5.64 6.06
N VAL A 78 -9.06 6.76 5.35
CA VAL A 78 -10.19 7.42 4.67
C VAL A 78 -10.72 6.50 3.57
N ARG A 79 -12.05 6.39 3.46
CA ARG A 79 -12.72 5.40 2.62
C ARG A 79 -12.25 5.42 1.17
N HIS A 80 -12.04 6.60 0.60
CA HIS A 80 -11.66 6.76 -0.81
C HIS A 80 -10.17 7.05 -1.01
N CYS A 81 -9.33 6.91 0.02
CA CYS A 81 -7.88 7.09 -0.14
C CYS A 81 -7.29 5.95 -1.00
N PRO A 82 -6.71 6.26 -2.18
CA PRO A 82 -6.13 5.26 -3.07
C PRO A 82 -5.01 4.43 -2.42
N VAL A 83 -4.11 5.05 -1.65
CA VAL A 83 -3.06 4.33 -0.89
C VAL A 83 -3.68 3.32 0.07
N CYS A 84 -4.66 3.74 0.88
CA CYS A 84 -5.30 2.85 1.85
C CYS A 84 -6.07 1.72 1.16
N GLN A 85 -6.75 2.01 0.05
CA GLN A 85 -7.50 1.02 -0.72
C GLN A 85 -6.58 -0.02 -1.37
N TRP A 86 -5.49 0.42 -1.98
CA TRP A 86 -4.48 -0.46 -2.55
C TRP A 86 -3.82 -1.34 -1.50
N ARG A 87 -3.41 -0.77 -0.35
CA ARG A 87 -2.82 -1.57 0.74
C ARG A 87 -3.81 -2.60 1.29
N ARG A 88 -5.10 -2.26 1.31
CA ARG A 88 -6.17 -3.19 1.69
C ARG A 88 -6.34 -4.31 0.65
N SER A 89 -6.28 -4.01 -0.65
CA SER A 89 -6.39 -5.04 -1.69
C SER A 89 -5.21 -6.02 -1.65
N LEU A 90 -3.98 -5.53 -1.48
CA LEU A 90 -2.79 -6.36 -1.32
C LEU A 90 -2.89 -7.30 -0.09
N MET A 91 -3.37 -6.79 1.04
CA MET A 91 -3.59 -7.60 2.24
C MET A 91 -4.60 -8.73 1.99
N TRP A 92 -5.72 -8.42 1.33
CA TRP A 92 -6.73 -9.42 1.01
C TRP A 92 -6.23 -10.44 0.00
N GLN A 93 -5.49 -10.00 -1.02
CA GLN A 93 -4.85 -10.88 -1.99
C GLN A 93 -3.90 -11.86 -1.28
N ALA A 94 -3.06 -11.38 -0.36
CA ALA A 94 -2.15 -12.23 0.40
C ALA A 94 -2.90 -13.26 1.26
N ARG A 95 -3.97 -12.84 1.95
CA ARG A 95 -4.82 -13.77 2.74
C ARG A 95 -5.50 -14.81 1.87
N PHE A 96 -5.95 -14.41 0.68
CA PHE A 96 -6.52 -15.33 -0.29
C PHE A 96 -5.49 -16.39 -0.72
N TYR A 97 -4.29 -15.98 -1.13
CA TYR A 97 -3.23 -16.93 -1.52
C TYR A 97 -2.82 -17.87 -0.37
N GLN A 98 -2.78 -17.38 0.86
CA GLN A 98 -2.50 -18.22 2.04
C GLN A 98 -3.61 -19.25 2.29
N SER A 99 -4.87 -18.90 2.01
CA SER A 99 -6.02 -19.77 2.22
C SER A 99 -6.24 -20.74 1.05
N LEU A 100 -5.70 -20.41 -0.13
CA LEU A 100 -5.95 -21.10 -1.39
C LEU A 100 -5.63 -22.61 -1.35
N PRO A 101 -4.51 -23.08 -0.77
CA PRO A 101 -4.21 -24.52 -0.72
C PRO A 101 -5.28 -25.32 0.03
N ARG A 102 -5.80 -24.76 1.13
CA ARG A 102 -6.87 -25.40 1.91
C ARG A 102 -8.17 -25.44 1.11
N ILE A 103 -8.54 -24.35 0.43
CA ILE A 103 -9.77 -24.29 -0.38
C ILE A 103 -9.72 -25.34 -1.50
N VAL A 104 -8.58 -25.50 -2.18
CA VAL A 104 -8.43 -26.49 -3.26
C VAL A 104 -8.51 -27.93 -2.71
N ALA A 105 -7.96 -28.18 -1.52
CA ALA A 105 -8.04 -29.50 -0.88
C ALA A 105 -9.47 -29.84 -0.42
N ASP A 106 -10.18 -28.88 0.17
CA ASP A 106 -11.52 -29.07 0.72
C ASP A 106 -12.59 -29.14 -0.39
N TYR A 107 -12.36 -28.49 -1.54
CA TYR A 107 -13.32 -28.38 -2.65
C TYR A 107 -12.66 -28.65 -4.02
N PRO A 108 -12.24 -29.90 -4.31
CA PRO A 108 -11.47 -30.23 -5.50
C PRO A 108 -12.24 -30.02 -6.82
N ASP A 109 -13.57 -30.16 -6.81
CA ASP A 109 -14.42 -29.99 -7.99
C ASP A 109 -14.96 -28.56 -8.17
N ALA A 110 -14.63 -27.64 -7.25
CA ALA A 110 -15.08 -26.26 -7.33
C ALA A 110 -14.41 -25.52 -8.48
N ARG A 111 -15.14 -24.58 -9.07
CA ARG A 111 -14.66 -23.71 -10.16
C ARG A 111 -14.64 -22.26 -9.72
N TRP A 112 -13.60 -21.55 -10.11
CA TRP A 112 -13.49 -20.11 -9.90
C TRP A 112 -14.46 -19.38 -10.84
N MET A 113 -15.32 -18.53 -10.27
CA MET A 113 -16.15 -17.61 -11.03
C MET A 113 -15.32 -16.34 -11.27
N PHE A 114 -15.10 -16.02 -12.55
CA PHE A 114 -14.29 -14.90 -13.02
C PHE A 114 -15.17 -13.79 -13.58
#